data_AF-G7LCI8-F1
#
_entry.id   AF-G7LCI8-F1
#
_cell.length_a   1.000
_cell.length_b   1.000
_cell.length_c   1.000
_cell.angle_alpha   90.00
_cell.angle_beta   90.00
_cell.angle_gamma   90.00
#
_symmetry.space_group_name_H-M   'P 1'
#
loop_
_entity.id
_entity.type
_entity.pdbx_description
1 polymer ?
#
loop_
_entity_poly.entity_id
_entity_poly.type
_entity_poly.pdbx_seq_one_letter_code
_entity_poly.pdbx_strand_id
1 'polypeptide(L)'
;MLIPYLYTHHIATWEFVAEQIVFLVPTFAIFFCWELTHTLHRVLHTKRFIFAPPKGSAAAEKNPSELLLSVLEESNPTSLLRYHAYLDLCMVSENNVDAWRRAAFFEETGETYKRVIAVCLRPLEQLASRLGEDLGNSADKPTNLSNQLSSPTDVKHIEELDNFQPYAWCSRIVASLTARSRKEDKFGVAQLSGNNAAVVSTLISCLLAVENFMGKKTNLQSPNQLGSAVKRENGPVNSKAYAIADVLKTSIYQIVSAFHDEMLSDTKSSLLEKDWIPSKKPLFGTREMLIQKLRLFLVFRAT
;
A
#
# COMPACT_ATOMS: atom_id res chain seq x y z
N MET A 1 31.99 69.32 -15.32
CA MET A 1 32.07 68.99 -13.88
C MET A 1 30.87 68.13 -13.48
N LEU A 2 30.76 66.90 -13.99
CA LEU A 2 29.62 66.00 -13.67
C LEU A 2 30.05 64.53 -13.43
N ILE A 3 31.25 64.16 -13.88
CA ILE A 3 31.79 62.80 -13.77
C ILE A 3 32.19 62.42 -12.32
N PRO A 4 32.76 63.32 -11.49
CA PRO A 4 33.16 62.94 -10.12
C PRO A 4 31.97 62.64 -9.20
N TYR A 5 30.84 63.34 -9.40
CA TYR A 5 29.65 63.25 -8.55
C TYR A 5 28.89 61.92 -8.73
N LEU A 6 28.78 61.44 -9.96
CA LEU A 6 28.16 60.14 -10.28
C LEU A 6 29.01 58.95 -9.76
N TYR A 7 30.34 59.08 -9.80
CA TYR A 7 31.25 58.04 -9.32
C TYR A 7 31.20 57.89 -7.79
N THR A 8 31.19 58.99 -7.04
CA THR A 8 31.06 58.97 -5.57
C THR A 8 29.69 58.43 -5.12
N HIS A 9 28.62 58.72 -5.86
CA HIS A 9 27.29 58.23 -5.52
C HIS A 9 27.15 56.71 -5.77
N HIS A 10 27.80 56.19 -6.81
CA HIS A 10 27.84 54.75 -7.12
C HIS A 10 28.65 53.96 -6.08
N ILE A 11 29.78 54.51 -5.61
CA ILE A 11 30.58 53.92 -4.53
C ILE A 11 29.79 53.87 -3.23
N ALA A 12 29.13 54.98 -2.85
CA ALA A 12 28.31 55.03 -1.64
C ALA A 12 27.11 54.07 -1.69
N THR A 13 26.48 53.88 -2.85
CA THR A 13 25.41 52.87 -3.00
C THR A 13 25.93 51.43 -2.91
N TRP A 14 27.15 51.17 -3.37
CA TRP A 14 27.75 49.83 -3.29
C TRP A 14 28.18 49.49 -1.86
N GLU A 15 28.72 50.47 -1.12
CA GLU A 15 29.04 50.32 0.31
C GLU A 15 27.76 50.05 1.13
N PHE A 16 26.68 50.79 0.88
CA PHE A 16 25.39 50.52 1.54
C PHE A 16 24.85 49.12 1.23
N VAL A 17 24.90 48.69 -0.05
CA VAL A 17 24.47 47.34 -0.43
C VAL A 17 25.35 46.26 0.20
N ALA A 18 26.67 46.48 0.25
CA ALA A 18 27.59 45.56 0.89
C ALA A 18 27.32 45.43 2.39
N GLU A 19 27.06 46.55 3.09
CA GLU A 19 26.65 46.52 4.49
C GLU A 19 25.33 45.76 4.68
N GLN A 20 24.30 46.02 3.86
CA GLN A 20 23.04 45.29 3.95
C GLN A 20 23.22 43.79 3.73
N ILE A 21 24.10 43.36 2.81
CA ILE A 21 24.43 41.95 2.60
C ILE A 21 25.14 41.36 3.83
N VAL A 22 26.09 42.09 4.40
CA VAL A 22 26.84 41.67 5.60
C VAL A 22 25.93 41.52 6.82
N PHE A 23 24.85 42.30 6.93
CA PHE A 23 23.86 42.13 8.00
C PHE A 23 22.79 41.07 7.69
N LEU A 24 22.36 40.95 6.43
CA LEU A 24 21.30 40.03 6.02
C LEU A 24 21.76 38.57 6.03
N VAL A 25 22.98 38.29 5.54
CA VAL A 25 23.49 36.91 5.40
C VAL A 25 23.61 36.20 6.76
N PRO A 26 24.22 36.78 7.81
CA PRO A 26 24.28 36.16 9.13
C PRO A 26 22.90 36.00 9.77
N THR A 27 22.03 37.00 9.62
CA THR A 27 20.66 36.95 10.17
C THR A 27 19.88 35.79 9.53
N PHE A 28 19.92 35.66 8.20
CA PHE A 28 19.30 34.55 7.49
C PHE A 28 19.90 33.20 7.89
N ALA A 29 21.22 33.11 8.03
CA ALA A 29 21.89 31.89 8.49
C ALA A 29 21.43 31.47 9.88
N ILE A 30 21.31 32.41 10.82
CA ILE A 30 20.82 32.14 12.18
C ILE A 30 19.37 31.64 12.15
N PHE A 31 18.47 32.32 11.41
CA PHE A 31 17.08 31.87 11.27
C PHE A 31 16.97 30.50 10.61
N PHE A 32 17.75 30.26 9.55
CA PHE A 32 17.77 28.96 8.88
C PHE A 32 18.29 27.85 9.80
N CYS A 33 19.39 28.08 10.52
CA CYS A 33 19.93 27.13 11.49
C CYS A 33 18.96 26.89 12.65
N TRP A 34 18.25 27.93 13.11
CA TRP A 34 17.23 27.81 14.14
C TRP A 34 16.05 26.96 13.67
N GLU A 35 15.47 27.25 12.51
CA GLU A 35 14.37 26.47 11.93
C GLU A 35 14.78 25.02 11.62
N LEU A 36 16.00 24.83 11.12
CA LEU A 36 16.56 23.50 10.88
C LEU A 36 16.70 22.73 12.19
N THR A 37 17.26 23.35 13.23
CA THR A 37 17.44 22.72 14.54
C THR A 37 16.10 22.44 15.20
N HIS A 38 15.15 23.37 15.13
CA HIS A 38 13.81 23.19 15.67
C HIS A 38 13.04 22.07 14.95
N THR A 39 13.14 22.00 13.62
CA THR A 39 12.55 20.92 12.81
C THR A 39 13.21 19.59 13.13
N LEU A 40 14.54 19.56 13.19
CA LEU A 40 15.29 18.35 13.55
C LEU A 40 14.95 17.89 14.97
N HIS A 41 14.86 18.82 15.92
CA HIS A 41 14.49 18.56 17.31
C HIS A 41 13.05 18.02 17.41
N ARG A 42 12.12 18.59 16.64
CA ARG A 42 10.73 18.09 16.52
C ARG A 42 10.68 16.67 15.95
N VAL A 43 11.52 16.34 14.98
CA VAL A 43 11.67 14.99 14.39
C VAL A 43 12.42 14.03 15.30
N LEU A 44 13.28 14.51 16.19
CA LEU A 44 14.04 13.69 17.13
C LEU A 44 13.20 13.38 18.39
N HIS A 45 12.34 14.31 18.79
CA HIS A 45 11.39 14.16 19.89
C HIS A 45 10.06 13.48 19.50
N THR A 46 9.80 13.23 18.21
CA THR A 46 8.75 12.28 17.84
C THR A 46 9.16 10.90 18.33
N LYS A 47 8.51 10.47 19.42
CA LYS A 47 8.67 9.16 20.04
C LYS A 47 8.60 8.07 18.96
N ARG A 48 9.73 7.42 18.67
CA ARG A 48 9.75 6.26 17.78
C ARG A 48 9.09 5.11 18.51
N PHE A 49 7.88 4.76 18.08
CA PHE A 49 7.25 3.53 18.50
C PHE A 49 7.89 2.42 17.68
N ILE A 50 8.80 1.68 18.32
CA ILE A 50 9.41 0.48 17.75
C ILE A 50 8.67 -0.69 18.38
N PHE A 51 7.78 -1.31 17.62
CA PHE A 51 6.98 -2.44 18.11
C PHE A 51 7.73 -3.77 17.98
N ALA A 52 8.75 -3.81 17.11
CA ALA A 52 9.63 -4.96 16.95
C ALA A 52 10.80 -4.90 17.95
N PRO A 53 10.87 -5.77 18.97
CA PRO A 53 11.99 -5.79 19.90
C PRO A 53 13.32 -6.09 19.18
N PRO A 54 14.44 -5.51 19.65
CA PRO A 54 15.75 -5.74 19.06
C PRO A 54 16.15 -7.22 19.16
N LYS A 55 16.91 -7.69 18.16
CA LYS A 55 17.37 -9.09 18.05
C LYS A 55 18.11 -9.50 19.33
N GLY A 56 17.73 -10.63 19.91
CA GLY A 56 18.37 -11.21 21.11
C GLY A 56 17.91 -10.61 22.45
N SER A 57 16.89 -9.74 22.46
CA SER A 57 16.30 -9.25 23.71
C SER A 57 15.29 -10.24 24.31
N ALA A 58 15.17 -10.27 25.64
CA ALA A 58 14.15 -11.09 26.33
C ALA A 58 12.70 -10.72 25.95
N ALA A 59 12.49 -9.50 25.43
CA ALA A 59 11.19 -9.07 24.90
C ALA A 59 10.82 -9.76 23.58
N ALA A 60 11.80 -10.30 22.83
CA ALA A 60 11.55 -11.12 21.65
C ALA A 60 10.92 -12.49 21.99
N GLU A 61 11.01 -12.93 23.25
CA GLU A 61 10.56 -14.25 23.71
C GLU A 61 9.21 -14.22 24.43
N LYS A 62 8.75 -13.06 24.91
CA LYS A 62 7.56 -12.93 25.79
C LYS A 62 6.32 -12.33 25.12
N ASN A 63 6.02 -12.77 23.90
CA ASN A 63 4.84 -12.35 23.12
C ASN A 63 4.86 -10.86 22.69
N PRO A 64 5.55 -10.55 21.59
CA PRO A 64 5.73 -9.18 21.10
C PRO A 64 4.53 -8.65 20.28
N SER A 65 3.51 -9.48 20.01
CA SER A 65 2.45 -9.16 19.03
C SER A 65 1.26 -8.41 19.63
N GLU A 66 0.99 -8.51 20.94
CA GLU A 66 -0.20 -7.90 21.55
C GLU A 66 -0.20 -6.38 21.46
N LEU A 67 0.94 -5.72 21.72
CA LEU A 67 1.04 -4.25 21.64
C LEU A 67 0.90 -3.74 20.20
N LEU A 68 1.43 -4.50 19.24
CA LEU A 68 1.29 -4.18 17.82
C LEU A 68 -0.18 -4.34 17.39
N LEU A 69 -0.82 -5.43 17.80
CA LEU A 69 -2.20 -5.75 17.46
C LEU A 69 -3.19 -4.77 18.09
N SER A 70 -3.03 -4.41 19.36
CA SER A 70 -3.89 -3.43 20.02
C SER A 70 -3.82 -2.07 19.31
N VAL A 71 -2.62 -1.64 18.92
CA VAL A 71 -2.45 -0.42 18.13
C VAL A 71 -3.12 -0.55 16.76
N LEU A 72 -2.99 -1.67 16.07
CA LEU A 72 -3.60 -1.84 14.74
C LEU A 72 -5.13 -1.95 14.79
N GLU A 73 -5.70 -2.49 15.87
CA GLU A 73 -7.13 -2.72 16.06
C GLU A 73 -7.86 -1.50 16.65
N GLU A 74 -7.28 -0.83 17.64
CA GLU A 74 -7.96 0.21 18.45
C GLU A 74 -7.62 1.64 18.02
N SER A 75 -6.54 1.86 17.26
CA SER A 75 -6.13 3.21 16.89
C SER A 75 -6.98 3.81 15.76
N ASN A 76 -7.17 5.13 15.85
CA ASN A 76 -7.84 5.92 14.82
C ASN A 76 -7.16 5.67 13.44
N PRO A 77 -7.93 5.41 12.37
CA PRO A 77 -7.39 5.11 11.03
C PRO A 77 -6.40 6.15 10.49
N THR A 78 -6.49 7.41 10.90
CA THR A 78 -5.57 8.48 10.48
C THR A 78 -4.46 8.77 11.49
N SER A 79 -4.36 8.01 12.57
CA SER A 79 -3.32 8.19 13.59
C SER A 79 -1.96 7.80 13.05
N LEU A 80 -0.96 8.68 13.22
CA LEU A 80 0.44 8.41 12.89
C LEU A 80 0.95 7.11 13.54
N LEU A 81 0.45 6.79 14.74
CA LEU A 81 0.79 5.57 15.47
C LEU A 81 0.45 4.31 14.66
N ARG A 82 -0.69 4.33 13.94
CA ARG A 82 -1.14 3.21 13.11
C ARG A 82 -0.25 3.01 11.89
N TYR A 83 0.21 4.11 11.27
CA TYR A 83 1.14 4.05 10.15
C TYR A 83 2.48 3.46 10.57
N HIS A 84 3.00 3.85 11.74
CA HIS A 84 4.21 3.25 12.28
C HIS A 84 4.03 1.76 12.57
N ALA A 85 2.89 1.34 13.13
CA ALA A 85 2.61 -0.08 13.36
C ALA A 85 2.56 -0.88 12.05
N TYR A 86 1.92 -0.37 10.99
CA TYR A 86 1.95 -1.02 9.67
C TYR A 86 3.36 -1.09 9.08
N LEU A 87 4.14 0.00 9.18
CA LEU A 87 5.50 0.02 8.67
C LEU A 87 6.39 -0.99 9.40
N ASP A 88 6.35 -1.03 10.72
CA ASP A 88 7.10 -1.98 11.55
C ASP A 88 6.71 -3.42 11.21
N LEU A 89 5.41 -3.70 11.08
CA LEU A 89 4.89 -5.00 10.67
C LEU A 89 5.34 -5.38 9.25
N CYS A 90 5.36 -4.43 8.32
CA CYS A 90 5.88 -4.64 6.96
C CYS A 90 7.37 -4.99 7.00
N MET A 91 8.17 -4.23 7.74
CA MET A 91 9.60 -4.50 7.90
C MET A 91 9.85 -5.87 8.50
N VAL A 92 9.10 -6.24 9.52
CA VAL A 92 9.25 -7.52 10.20
C VAL A 92 8.83 -8.72 9.35
N SER A 93 7.72 -8.58 8.60
CA SER A 93 7.20 -9.66 7.75
C SER A 93 8.15 -9.99 6.60
N GLU A 94 8.87 -8.99 6.09
CA GLU A 94 9.82 -9.14 4.99
C GLU A 94 11.25 -9.49 5.42
N ASN A 95 11.73 -8.91 6.53
CA ASN A 95 13.13 -9.02 6.93
C ASN A 95 13.46 -10.31 7.67
N ASN A 96 14.76 -10.66 7.68
CA ASN A 96 15.28 -11.89 8.27
C ASN A 96 15.39 -11.78 9.81
N VAL A 97 14.25 -11.88 10.50
CA VAL A 97 14.13 -12.09 11.95
C VAL A 97 13.35 -13.38 12.22
N ASP A 98 13.79 -14.48 11.61
CA ASP A 98 13.06 -15.75 11.53
C ASP A 98 12.64 -16.32 12.90
N ALA A 99 13.44 -16.14 13.95
CA ALA A 99 13.09 -16.58 15.30
C ALA A 99 11.90 -15.78 15.86
N TRP A 100 11.95 -14.45 15.74
CA TRP A 100 10.91 -13.56 16.23
C TRP A 100 9.63 -13.70 15.42
N ARG A 101 9.72 -13.74 14.07
CA ARG A 101 8.54 -13.83 13.20
C ARG A 101 7.76 -15.12 13.44
N ARG A 102 8.48 -16.24 13.62
CA ARG A 102 7.89 -17.52 13.98
C ARG A 102 7.21 -17.46 15.35
N ALA A 103 7.90 -16.94 16.37
CA ALA A 103 7.34 -16.83 17.71
C ALA A 103 6.13 -15.88 17.78
N ALA A 104 6.15 -14.80 17.00
CA ALA A 104 5.12 -13.77 17.00
C ALA A 104 3.89 -14.18 16.19
N PHE A 105 4.05 -14.67 14.96
CA PHE A 105 2.91 -14.89 14.05
C PHE A 105 2.55 -16.35 13.87
N PHE A 106 3.51 -17.27 13.93
CA PHE A 106 3.29 -18.70 13.71
C PHE A 106 3.30 -19.47 15.04
N GLU A 107 2.61 -18.90 16.03
CA GLU A 107 2.35 -19.55 17.31
C GLU A 107 1.41 -20.77 17.16
N GLU A 108 1.38 -21.63 18.17
CA GLU A 108 0.62 -22.90 18.14
C GLU A 108 -0.89 -22.70 17.93
N THR A 109 -1.47 -21.63 18.47
CA THR A 109 -2.90 -21.31 18.28
C THR A 109 -3.20 -20.74 16.88
N GLY A 110 -2.19 -20.14 16.25
CA GLY A 110 -2.28 -19.35 15.02
C GLY A 110 -3.26 -18.17 15.09
N GLU A 111 -3.65 -17.73 16.28
CA GLU A 111 -4.62 -16.64 16.45
C GLU A 111 -4.01 -15.29 16.06
N THR A 112 -2.76 -15.04 16.43
CA THR A 112 -2.04 -13.84 16.03
C THR A 112 -1.96 -13.71 14.51
N TYR A 113 -1.66 -14.79 13.78
CA TYR A 113 -1.68 -14.78 12.31
C TYR A 113 -3.04 -14.35 11.77
N LYS A 114 -4.13 -14.96 12.24
CA LYS A 114 -5.50 -14.65 11.79
C LYS A 114 -5.83 -13.18 12.02
N ARG A 115 -5.51 -12.64 13.19
CA ARG A 115 -5.76 -11.24 13.53
C ARG A 115 -4.96 -10.28 12.66
N VAL A 116 -3.66 -10.54 12.49
CA VAL A 116 -2.78 -9.72 11.64
C VAL A 116 -3.29 -9.69 10.20
N ILE A 117 -3.61 -10.86 9.63
CA ILE A 117 -4.15 -10.96 8.26
C ILE A 117 -5.48 -10.21 8.17
N ALA A 118 -6.40 -10.40 9.11
CA ALA A 118 -7.69 -9.71 9.11
C ALA A 118 -7.53 -8.19 9.14
N VAL A 119 -6.64 -7.65 9.98
CA VAL A 119 -6.41 -6.20 10.07
C VAL A 119 -5.79 -5.65 8.78
N CYS A 120 -4.85 -6.37 8.17
CA CYS A 120 -4.19 -5.94 6.94
C CYS A 120 -5.09 -6.10 5.70
N LEU A 121 -6.04 -7.05 5.69
CA LEU A 121 -6.99 -7.18 4.58
C LEU A 121 -8.02 -6.06 4.57
N ARG A 122 -8.50 -5.58 5.74
CA ARG A 122 -9.55 -4.54 5.83
C ARG A 122 -9.32 -3.31 4.92
N PRO A 123 -8.15 -2.64 4.90
CA PRO A 123 -7.91 -1.53 3.98
C PRO A 123 -8.01 -1.91 2.50
N LEU A 124 -7.54 -3.10 2.13
CA LEU A 124 -7.58 -3.60 0.75
C LEU A 124 -9.01 -3.95 0.32
N GLU A 125 -9.80 -4.52 1.24
CA GLU A 125 -11.21 -4.81 1.02
C GLU A 125 -12.02 -3.53 0.82
N GLN A 126 -11.77 -2.51 1.65
CA GLN A 126 -12.39 -1.19 1.51
C GLN A 126 -12.02 -0.51 0.19
N LEU A 127 -10.76 -0.62 -0.22
CA LEU A 127 -10.32 -0.09 -1.52
C LEU A 127 -11.04 -0.80 -2.67
N ALA A 128 -11.12 -2.14 -2.63
CA ALA A 128 -11.77 -2.92 -3.68
C ALA A 128 -13.28 -2.66 -3.76
N SER A 129 -13.97 -2.51 -2.62
CA SER A 129 -15.41 -2.24 -2.60
C SER A 129 -15.72 -0.84 -3.12
N ARG A 130 -14.99 0.19 -2.69
CA ARG A 130 -15.21 1.58 -3.11
C ARG A 130 -14.95 1.79 -4.60
N LEU A 131 -13.90 1.17 -5.13
CA LEU A 131 -13.64 1.18 -6.57
C LEU A 131 -14.69 0.38 -7.38
N GLY A 132 -15.43 -0.53 -6.73
CA GLY A 132 -16.48 -1.35 -7.33
C GLY A 132 -17.89 -0.75 -7.30
N GLU A 133 -18.24 0.00 -6.25
CA GLU A 133 -19.58 0.57 -6.03
C GLU A 133 -20.03 1.55 -7.13
N ASP A 134 -19.10 2.29 -7.74
CA ASP A 134 -19.42 3.25 -8.79
C ASP A 134 -19.77 2.62 -10.14
N LEU A 135 -19.44 1.35 -10.35
CA LEU A 135 -19.78 0.65 -11.59
C LEU A 135 -21.27 0.22 -11.61
N GLY A 136 -21.84 -0.08 -10.44
CA GLY A 136 -23.24 -0.49 -10.31
C GLY A 136 -24.23 0.66 -10.49
N ASN A 137 -23.85 1.88 -10.10
CA ASN A 137 -24.73 3.05 -10.18
C ASN A 137 -24.77 3.71 -11.58
N SER A 138 -23.88 3.32 -12.49
CA SER A 138 -23.80 3.89 -13.84
C SER A 138 -24.66 3.14 -14.88
N ALA A 139 -25.19 1.96 -14.57
CA ALA A 139 -25.83 1.10 -15.56
C ALA A 139 -27.29 1.46 -15.89
N ASP A 140 -27.99 2.22 -15.02
CA ASP A 140 -29.46 2.35 -15.09
C ASP A 140 -30.01 3.73 -15.49
N LYS A 141 -29.19 4.67 -16.01
CA LYS A 141 -29.72 5.95 -16.50
C LYS A 141 -29.22 6.34 -17.89
N PRO A 142 -30.11 6.49 -18.89
CA PRO A 142 -29.73 7.02 -20.19
C PRO A 142 -29.39 8.52 -20.07
N THR A 143 -28.21 8.86 -20.59
CA THR A 143 -27.82 10.17 -21.15
C THR A 143 -28.07 11.43 -20.31
N ASN A 144 -27.01 11.96 -19.70
CA ASN A 144 -26.73 13.40 -19.69
C ASN A 144 -25.22 13.63 -19.60
N LEU A 145 -24.60 13.74 -20.77
CA LEU A 145 -23.15 13.89 -20.98
C LEU A 145 -22.60 15.26 -20.55
N SER A 146 -23.45 16.23 -20.21
CA SER A 146 -23.02 17.61 -19.91
C SER A 146 -22.61 17.85 -18.45
N ASN A 147 -22.94 16.95 -17.50
CA ASN A 147 -22.64 17.13 -16.07
C ASN A 147 -21.39 16.37 -15.61
N GLN A 148 -20.68 15.70 -16.53
CA GLN A 148 -19.52 14.84 -16.24
C GLN A 148 -18.18 15.61 -16.17
N LEU A 149 -18.17 16.93 -16.41
CA LEU A 149 -16.94 17.73 -16.38
C LEU A 149 -16.46 18.12 -14.98
N SER A 150 -17.19 17.75 -13.93
CA SER A 150 -16.77 17.92 -12.53
C SER A 150 -17.64 17.08 -11.61
N SER A 151 -17.50 15.75 -11.71
CA SER A 151 -18.12 14.80 -10.80
C SER A 151 -17.45 14.89 -9.41
N PRO A 152 -18.20 15.11 -8.31
CA PRO A 152 -17.68 15.05 -6.93
C PRO A 152 -17.12 13.67 -6.55
N THR A 153 -17.46 12.63 -7.33
CA THR A 153 -17.03 11.26 -7.11
C THR A 153 -15.60 11.03 -7.55
N ASP A 154 -15.17 11.62 -8.68
CA ASP A 154 -13.77 11.54 -9.12
C ASP A 154 -12.83 12.18 -8.10
N VAL A 155 -13.23 13.27 -7.44
CA VAL A 155 -12.41 13.96 -6.42
C VAL A 155 -12.20 13.09 -5.17
N LYS A 156 -13.22 12.33 -4.74
CA LYS A 156 -13.11 11.44 -3.56
C LYS A 156 -12.18 10.26 -3.79
N HIS A 157 -12.22 9.62 -4.97
CA HIS A 157 -11.31 8.51 -5.29
C HIS A 157 -9.86 8.98 -5.40
N ILE A 158 -9.65 10.19 -5.91
CA ILE A 158 -8.33 10.82 -6.00
C ILE A 158 -7.75 11.06 -4.60
N GLU A 159 -8.55 11.54 -3.66
CA GLU A 159 -8.16 11.74 -2.25
C GLU A 159 -7.90 10.41 -1.51
N GLU A 160 -8.57 9.33 -1.90
CA GLU A 160 -8.33 7.99 -1.33
C GLU A 160 -7.04 7.35 -1.84
N LEU A 161 -6.73 7.55 -3.12
CA LEU A 161 -5.45 7.17 -3.73
C LEU A 161 -4.29 8.01 -3.19
N ASP A 162 -4.55 9.20 -2.64
CA ASP A 162 -3.51 10.04 -2.06
C ASP A 162 -2.79 9.36 -0.89
N ASN A 163 -3.51 8.52 -0.14
CA ASN A 163 -3.01 7.74 0.97
C ASN A 163 -2.65 6.30 0.54
N PHE A 164 -1.75 6.14 -0.44
CA PHE A 164 -1.42 4.83 -1.00
C PHE A 164 -0.62 3.91 -0.05
N GLN A 165 0.03 4.49 0.97
CA GLN A 165 1.02 3.78 1.80
C GLN A 165 0.42 2.59 2.57
N PRO A 166 -0.75 2.69 3.23
CA PRO A 166 -1.34 1.56 3.93
C PRO A 166 -1.70 0.42 2.98
N TYR A 167 -2.18 0.69 1.77
CA TYR A 167 -2.46 -0.35 0.78
C TYR A 167 -1.18 -1.07 0.35
N ALA A 168 -0.09 -0.32 0.16
CA ALA A 168 1.19 -0.88 -0.19
C ALA A 168 1.76 -1.77 0.94
N TRP A 169 1.78 -1.27 2.18
CA TRP A 169 2.28 -2.04 3.32
C TRP A 169 1.41 -3.26 3.62
N CYS A 170 0.08 -3.11 3.63
CA CYS A 170 -0.84 -4.22 3.86
C CYS A 170 -0.65 -5.34 2.83
N SER A 171 -0.55 -4.99 1.54
CA SER A 171 -0.31 -5.98 0.47
C SER A 171 0.98 -6.75 0.68
N ARG A 172 2.06 -6.03 1.02
CA ARG A 172 3.40 -6.60 1.28
C ARG A 172 3.42 -7.48 2.54
N ILE A 173 2.74 -7.07 3.61
CA ILE A 173 2.61 -7.85 4.85
C ILE A 173 1.89 -9.16 4.58
N VAL A 174 0.68 -9.10 4.01
CA VAL A 174 -0.12 -10.32 3.81
C VAL A 174 0.56 -11.26 2.83
N ALA A 175 1.21 -10.75 1.79
CA ALA A 175 1.97 -11.58 0.86
C ALA A 175 3.20 -12.21 1.49
N SER A 176 3.97 -11.44 2.27
CA SER A 176 5.17 -11.95 2.94
C SER A 176 4.82 -13.00 3.98
N LEU A 177 3.85 -12.73 4.87
CA LEU A 177 3.43 -13.72 5.87
C LEU A 177 2.82 -14.97 5.23
N THR A 178 2.00 -14.81 4.19
CA THR A 178 1.43 -15.94 3.46
C THR A 178 2.54 -16.78 2.81
N ALA A 179 3.45 -16.17 2.05
CA ALA A 179 4.57 -16.87 1.41
C ALA A 179 5.48 -17.59 2.42
N ARG A 180 5.76 -16.95 3.57
CA ARG A 180 6.57 -17.54 4.64
C ARG A 180 5.85 -18.67 5.37
N SER A 181 4.52 -18.64 5.47
CA SER A 181 3.72 -19.71 6.09
C SER A 181 3.96 -21.08 5.46
N ARG A 182 4.42 -21.15 4.20
CA ARG A 182 4.82 -22.42 3.57
C ARG A 182 5.90 -23.16 4.35
N LYS A 183 6.87 -22.43 4.91
CA LYS A 183 8.09 -22.99 5.53
C LYS A 183 8.13 -22.77 7.04
N GLU A 184 7.51 -21.71 7.53
CA GLU A 184 7.64 -21.24 8.90
C GLU A 184 6.49 -21.66 9.82
N ASP A 185 5.33 -21.97 9.24
CA ASP A 185 4.16 -22.46 9.97
C ASP A 185 4.28 -23.96 10.25
N LYS A 186 4.86 -24.28 11.42
CA LYS A 186 5.07 -25.67 11.85
C LYS A 186 3.76 -26.43 12.11
N PHE A 187 2.70 -25.70 12.46
CA PHE A 187 1.42 -26.27 12.86
C PHE A 187 0.41 -26.31 11.71
N GLY A 188 0.73 -25.67 10.58
CA GLY A 188 -0.12 -25.61 9.40
C GLY A 188 -1.38 -24.76 9.58
N VAL A 189 -1.50 -23.99 10.66
CA VAL A 189 -2.70 -23.22 10.99
C VAL A 189 -3.00 -22.17 9.91
N ALA A 190 -1.99 -21.51 9.36
CA ALA A 190 -2.15 -20.51 8.31
C ALA A 190 -2.67 -21.12 6.99
N GLN A 191 -2.23 -22.35 6.68
CA GLN A 191 -2.63 -23.06 5.47
C GLN A 191 -4.04 -23.65 5.61
N LEU A 192 -4.39 -24.15 6.80
CA LEU A 192 -5.66 -24.80 7.07
C LEU A 192 -6.81 -23.84 7.43
N SER A 193 -6.51 -22.61 7.87
CA SER A 193 -7.53 -21.65 8.31
C SER A 193 -8.33 -21.00 7.18
N GLY A 194 -7.94 -21.22 5.91
CA GLY A 194 -8.54 -20.53 4.75
C GLY A 194 -8.09 -19.08 4.56
N ASN A 195 -7.23 -18.55 5.45
CA ASN A 195 -6.72 -17.20 5.34
C ASN A 195 -5.85 -16.99 4.10
N ASN A 196 -5.06 -17.99 3.70
CA ASN A 196 -4.23 -17.90 2.50
C ASN A 196 -5.09 -17.71 1.23
N ALA A 197 -6.22 -18.43 1.15
CA ALA A 197 -7.19 -18.24 0.07
C ALA A 197 -7.86 -16.85 0.12
N ALA A 198 -8.21 -16.38 1.31
CA ALA A 198 -8.76 -15.03 1.50
C ALA A 198 -7.75 -13.95 1.06
N VAL A 199 -6.47 -14.10 1.40
CA VAL A 199 -5.40 -13.18 0.99
C VAL A 199 -5.26 -13.14 -0.54
N VAL A 200 -5.12 -14.29 -1.19
CA VAL A 200 -4.99 -14.37 -2.65
C VAL A 200 -6.22 -13.77 -3.34
N SER A 201 -7.42 -14.12 -2.88
CA SER A 201 -8.66 -13.58 -3.42
C SER A 201 -8.77 -12.07 -3.27
N THR A 202 -8.46 -11.52 -2.09
CA THR A 202 -8.54 -10.08 -1.84
C THR A 202 -7.51 -9.31 -2.64
N LEU A 203 -6.26 -9.79 -2.74
CA LEU A 203 -5.22 -9.15 -3.56
C LEU A 203 -5.62 -9.12 -5.05
N ILE A 204 -6.16 -10.21 -5.58
CA ILE A 204 -6.59 -10.28 -6.99
C ILE A 204 -7.82 -9.39 -7.21
N SER A 205 -8.82 -9.43 -6.34
CA SER A 205 -9.98 -8.53 -6.44
C SER A 205 -9.56 -7.06 -6.38
N CYS A 206 -8.65 -6.70 -5.48
CA CYS A 206 -8.11 -5.35 -5.38
C CYS A 206 -7.36 -4.95 -6.66
N LEU A 207 -6.53 -5.84 -7.21
CA LEU A 207 -5.81 -5.59 -8.46
C LEU A 207 -6.78 -5.36 -9.63
N LEU A 208 -7.82 -6.18 -9.76
CA LEU A 208 -8.83 -6.02 -10.80
C LEU A 208 -9.58 -4.70 -10.66
N ALA A 209 -9.92 -4.29 -9.43
CA ALA A 209 -10.58 -3.02 -9.16
C ALA A 209 -9.69 -1.83 -9.56
N VAL A 210 -8.41 -1.87 -9.20
CA VAL A 210 -7.44 -0.82 -9.56
C VAL A 210 -7.16 -0.79 -11.07
N GLU A 211 -6.99 -1.94 -11.72
CA GLU A 211 -6.81 -2.00 -13.18
C GLU A 211 -8.03 -1.45 -13.93
N ASN A 212 -9.23 -1.78 -13.47
CA ASN A 212 -10.48 -1.23 -14.00
C ASN A 212 -10.55 0.29 -13.79
N PHE A 213 -10.18 0.78 -12.61
CA PHE A 213 -10.09 2.21 -12.33
C PHE A 213 -9.10 2.94 -13.26
N MET A 214 -7.98 2.31 -13.61
CA MET A 214 -7.00 2.85 -14.55
C MET A 214 -7.47 2.84 -16.02
N GLY A 215 -8.65 2.28 -16.32
CA GLY A 215 -9.13 2.08 -17.69
C GLY A 215 -8.35 1.00 -18.45
N LYS A 216 -7.55 0.17 -17.76
CA LYS A 216 -6.98 -1.03 -18.34
C LYS A 216 -8.13 -2.02 -18.50
N LYS A 217 -8.56 -2.26 -19.74
CA LYS A 217 -9.50 -3.33 -20.06
C LYS A 217 -8.98 -4.60 -19.38
N THR A 218 -9.73 -5.11 -18.42
CA THR A 218 -9.62 -6.46 -17.90
C THR A 218 -9.94 -7.39 -19.08
N ASN A 219 -8.95 -7.60 -19.95
CA ASN A 219 -9.08 -8.38 -21.19
C ASN A 219 -9.35 -9.84 -20.84
N LEU A 220 -10.60 -10.15 -20.49
CA LEU A 220 -11.14 -11.49 -20.25
C LEU A 220 -12.69 -11.40 -20.35
N GLN A 221 -13.22 -10.77 -21.41
CA GLN A 221 -14.58 -11.03 -21.92
C GLN A 221 -14.74 -10.67 -23.41
N SER A 222 -15.61 -11.45 -24.04
CA SER A 222 -16.06 -11.56 -25.45
C SER A 222 -16.05 -10.29 -26.33
N PRO A 223 -15.86 -10.41 -27.67
CA PRO A 223 -15.77 -9.29 -28.62
C PRO A 223 -17.01 -8.35 -28.73
N ASN A 224 -18.08 -8.56 -27.97
CA ASN A 224 -19.37 -7.92 -28.23
C ASN A 224 -19.80 -6.83 -27.24
N GLN A 225 -18.92 -6.29 -26.40
CA GLN A 225 -19.24 -5.10 -25.59
C GLN A 225 -18.34 -3.92 -25.96
N LEU A 226 -18.76 -3.23 -27.03
CA LEU A 226 -18.28 -1.90 -27.36
C LEU A 226 -19.04 -0.89 -26.47
N GLY A 227 -18.43 -0.49 -25.35
CA GLY A 227 -19.04 0.49 -24.45
C GLY A 227 -18.00 1.23 -23.60
N SER A 228 -17.76 2.49 -23.98
CA SER A 228 -17.10 3.56 -23.22
C SER A 228 -15.66 3.34 -22.76
N ALA A 229 -14.71 3.57 -23.67
CA ALA A 229 -13.38 4.03 -23.28
C ALA A 229 -13.48 5.49 -22.85
N VAL A 230 -13.80 5.76 -21.59
CA VAL A 230 -13.55 7.08 -21.01
C VAL A 230 -12.03 7.23 -20.97
N LYS A 231 -11.51 8.07 -21.88
CA LYS A 231 -10.12 8.49 -21.93
C LYS A 231 -9.85 9.32 -20.67
N ARG A 232 -9.67 8.66 -19.52
CA ARG A 232 -9.28 9.30 -18.26
C ARG A 232 -7.92 9.95 -18.51
N GLU A 233 -7.93 11.27 -18.44
CA GLU A 233 -6.77 12.14 -18.62
C GLU A 233 -5.56 11.60 -17.86
N ASN A 234 -4.37 11.70 -18.47
CA ASN A 234 -3.09 11.29 -17.91
C ASN A 234 -2.65 12.20 -16.75
N GLY A 235 -3.48 12.33 -15.72
CA GLY A 235 -3.20 13.10 -14.50
C GLY A 235 -2.44 12.31 -13.43
N PRO A 236 -1.96 12.98 -12.37
CA PRO A 236 -1.19 12.38 -11.27
C PRO A 236 -1.90 11.21 -10.55
N VAL A 237 -3.23 11.15 -10.66
CA VAL A 237 -4.11 10.06 -10.19
C VAL A 237 -3.70 8.71 -10.76
N ASN A 238 -3.27 8.68 -12.03
CA ASN A 238 -2.81 7.44 -12.65
C ASN A 238 -1.54 6.94 -11.97
N SER A 239 -0.58 7.81 -11.60
CA SER A 239 0.71 7.38 -11.04
C SER A 239 0.57 6.57 -9.75
N LYS A 240 -0.36 6.96 -8.86
CA LYS A 240 -0.62 6.24 -7.60
C LYS A 240 -1.35 4.93 -7.85
N ALA A 241 -2.32 4.92 -8.77
CA ALA A 241 -3.00 3.68 -9.18
C ALA A 241 -2.02 2.67 -9.83
N TYR A 242 -1.08 3.14 -10.67
CA TYR A 242 0.01 2.32 -11.20
C TYR A 242 0.89 1.77 -10.08
N ALA A 243 1.29 2.60 -9.10
CA ALA A 243 2.09 2.15 -7.96
C ALA A 243 1.37 1.08 -7.11
N ILE A 244 0.08 1.27 -6.81
CA ILE A 244 -0.72 0.27 -6.09
C ILE A 244 -0.83 -1.02 -6.92
N ALA A 245 -1.13 -0.92 -8.21
CA ALA A 245 -1.23 -2.08 -9.09
C ALA A 245 0.08 -2.88 -9.15
N ASP A 246 1.22 -2.18 -9.19
CA ASP A 246 2.53 -2.83 -9.22
C ASP A 246 2.86 -3.51 -7.89
N VAL A 247 2.59 -2.86 -6.76
CA VAL A 247 2.74 -3.49 -5.43
C VAL A 247 1.83 -4.71 -5.28
N LEU A 248 0.58 -4.64 -5.75
CA LEU A 248 -0.34 -5.78 -5.72
C LEU A 248 0.19 -6.93 -6.58
N LYS A 249 0.69 -6.66 -7.80
CA LYS A 249 1.29 -7.69 -8.66
C LYS A 249 2.50 -8.33 -8.01
N THR A 250 3.44 -7.55 -7.46
CA THR A 250 4.63 -8.12 -6.82
C THR A 250 4.25 -8.95 -5.59
N SER A 251 3.24 -8.50 -4.84
CA SER A 251 2.70 -9.23 -3.68
C SER A 251 2.06 -10.56 -4.10
N ILE A 252 1.28 -10.58 -5.18
CA ILE A 252 0.71 -11.82 -5.73
C ILE A 252 1.82 -12.75 -6.24
N TYR A 253 2.79 -12.24 -7.00
CA TYR A 253 3.93 -13.04 -7.48
C TYR A 253 4.75 -13.64 -6.34
N GLN A 254 4.91 -12.93 -5.23
CA GLN A 254 5.60 -13.45 -4.05
C GLN A 254 4.90 -14.69 -3.48
N ILE A 255 3.56 -14.67 -3.37
CA ILE A 255 2.78 -15.82 -2.91
C ILE A 255 2.84 -16.95 -3.94
N VAL A 256 2.57 -16.63 -5.21
CA VAL A 256 2.57 -17.62 -6.31
C VAL A 256 3.93 -18.29 -6.46
N SER A 257 5.03 -17.54 -6.32
CA SER A 257 6.38 -18.10 -6.36
C SER A 257 6.65 -19.03 -5.17
N ALA A 258 6.14 -18.70 -3.99
CA ALA A 258 6.32 -19.53 -2.80
C ALA A 258 5.56 -20.87 -2.91
N PHE A 259 4.31 -20.84 -3.39
CA PHE A 259 3.40 -21.99 -3.49
C PHE A 259 3.20 -22.52 -4.92
N HIS A 260 4.18 -22.28 -5.79
CA HIS A 260 4.04 -22.52 -7.23
C HIS A 260 3.70 -23.99 -7.54
N ASP A 261 4.41 -24.92 -6.90
CA ASP A 261 4.26 -26.35 -7.16
C ASP A 261 2.90 -26.86 -6.68
N GLU A 262 2.46 -26.39 -5.51
CA GLU A 262 1.14 -26.66 -4.93
C GLU A 262 0.02 -26.11 -5.83
N MET A 263 0.09 -24.84 -6.22
CA MET A 263 -0.90 -24.22 -7.11
C MET A 263 -0.93 -24.89 -8.50
N LEU A 264 0.21 -25.34 -9.03
CA LEU A 264 0.25 -26.09 -10.29
C LEU A 264 -0.37 -27.47 -10.16
N SER A 265 -0.13 -28.19 -9.06
CA SER A 265 -0.80 -29.47 -8.82
C SER A 265 -2.31 -29.27 -8.70
N ASP A 266 -2.74 -28.22 -8.02
CA ASP A 266 -4.16 -27.88 -7.81
C ASP A 266 -4.84 -27.48 -9.13
N THR A 267 -4.09 -26.88 -10.05
CA THR A 267 -4.57 -26.60 -11.40
C THR A 267 -4.85 -27.88 -12.18
N LYS A 268 -4.00 -28.90 -12.05
CA LYS A 268 -4.15 -30.20 -12.74
C LYS A 268 -5.28 -31.05 -12.15
N SER A 269 -5.52 -30.93 -10.84
CA SER A 269 -6.57 -31.66 -10.13
C SER A 269 -7.92 -30.92 -10.09
N SER A 270 -8.04 -29.75 -10.73
CA SER A 270 -9.20 -28.84 -10.64
C SER A 270 -9.53 -28.32 -9.23
N LEU A 271 -8.58 -28.42 -8.29
CA LEU A 271 -8.72 -27.98 -6.91
C LEU A 271 -8.26 -26.53 -6.68
N LEU A 272 -7.63 -25.88 -7.66
CA LEU A 272 -7.16 -24.49 -7.55
C LEU A 272 -8.28 -23.54 -7.09
N GLU A 273 -9.49 -23.79 -7.59
CA GLU A 273 -10.65 -22.96 -7.26
C GLU A 273 -11.20 -23.22 -5.86
N LYS A 274 -10.89 -24.36 -5.25
CA LYS A 274 -11.35 -24.72 -3.92
C LYS A 274 -10.37 -24.24 -2.86
N ASP A 275 -9.07 -24.38 -3.14
CA ASP A 275 -8.04 -24.23 -2.13
C ASP A 275 -7.44 -22.82 -2.10
N TRP A 276 -7.54 -22.06 -3.20
CA TRP A 276 -6.92 -20.72 -3.32
C TRP A 276 -7.90 -19.57 -3.57
N ILE A 277 -9.13 -19.87 -4.01
CA ILE A 277 -10.18 -18.87 -4.22
C ILE A 277 -11.41 -19.30 -3.41
N PRO A 278 -11.80 -18.58 -2.35
CA PRO A 278 -12.94 -18.99 -1.53
C PRO A 278 -14.22 -19.00 -2.36
N SER A 279 -15.15 -19.91 -2.04
CA SER A 279 -16.47 -19.99 -2.70
C SER A 279 -17.38 -18.78 -2.42
N LYS A 280 -16.97 -17.87 -1.53
CA LYS A 280 -17.69 -16.64 -1.22
C LYS A 280 -17.63 -15.68 -2.41
N LYS A 281 -18.67 -14.84 -2.57
CA LYS A 281 -18.69 -13.76 -3.55
C LYS A 281 -17.43 -12.89 -3.38
N PRO A 282 -16.62 -12.68 -4.45
CA PRO A 282 -15.44 -11.84 -4.39
C PRO A 282 -15.82 -10.36 -4.21
N LEU A 283 -14.88 -9.57 -3.71
CA LEU A 283 -15.08 -8.14 -3.42
C LEU A 283 -15.24 -7.32 -4.71
N PHE A 284 -14.55 -7.75 -5.77
CA PHE A 284 -14.63 -7.17 -7.10
C PHE A 284 -14.41 -8.26 -8.16
N GLY A 285 -15.18 -8.19 -9.25
CA GLY A 285 -15.16 -9.15 -10.35
C GLY A 285 -16.01 -10.41 -10.09
N THR A 286 -15.85 -11.43 -10.94
CA THR A 286 -16.44 -12.76 -10.73
C THR A 286 -15.38 -13.75 -10.27
N ARG A 287 -15.82 -14.88 -9.69
CA ARG A 287 -14.92 -15.95 -9.26
C ARG A 287 -14.05 -16.47 -10.42
N GLU A 288 -14.64 -16.55 -11.61
CA GLU A 288 -13.97 -16.97 -12.85
C GLU A 288 -12.89 -15.96 -13.26
N MET A 289 -13.15 -14.65 -13.14
CA MET A 289 -12.15 -13.62 -13.42
C MET A 289 -10.95 -13.74 -12.47
N LEU A 290 -11.18 -14.02 -11.19
CA LEU A 290 -10.11 -14.22 -10.21
C LEU A 290 -9.26 -15.44 -10.57
N ILE A 291 -9.90 -16.56 -10.90
CA ILE A 291 -9.22 -17.80 -11.30
C ILE A 291 -8.39 -17.58 -12.57
N GLN A 292 -8.97 -16.93 -13.58
CA GLN A 292 -8.27 -16.62 -14.82
C GLN A 292 -7.06 -15.72 -14.57
N LYS A 293 -7.22 -14.69 -13.73
CA LYS A 293 -6.11 -13.80 -13.36
C LYS A 293 -5.01 -14.57 -12.61
N LEU A 294 -5.36 -15.44 -11.66
CA LEU A 294 -4.39 -16.29 -10.94
C LEU A 294 -3.63 -17.21 -11.90
N ARG A 295 -4.31 -17.82 -12.88
CA ARG A 295 -3.65 -18.63 -13.92
C ARG A 295 -2.63 -17.84 -14.73
N LEU A 296 -2.90 -16.56 -15.03
CA LEU A 296 -1.92 -15.70 -15.71
C LEU A 296 -0.66 -15.49 -14.86
N PHE A 297 -0.81 -15.30 -13.55
CA PHE A 297 0.33 -15.22 -12.63
C PHE A 297 1.11 -16.54 -12.54
N LEU A 298 0.44 -17.69 -12.61
CA LEU A 298 1.09 -19.01 -12.60
C LEU A 298 1.89 -19.28 -13.88
N VAL A 299 1.41 -18.82 -15.04
CA VAL A 299 2.10 -19.00 -16.32
C VAL A 299 3.33 -18.09 -16.43
N PHE A 300 3.28 -16.90 -15.82
CA PHE A 300 4.37 -15.94 -15.90
C PHE A 300 5.44 -16.23 -14.84
N ARG A 301 6.54 -16.87 -15.25
CA ARG A 301 7.74 -17.00 -14.42
C ARG A 301 8.66 -15.80 -14.64
N ALA A 302 8.89 -15.02 -13.61
CA ALA A 302 10.10 -14.20 -13.54
C ALA A 302 11.28 -15.16 -13.36
N THR A 303 11.99 -15.46 -14.44
CA THR A 303 13.28 -16.17 -14.42
C THR A 303 14.36 -15.33 -13.80
#